data_AF-A0A954XM31-F1
#
_entry.id   AF-A0A954XM31-F1
#
_cell.length_a   1.000
_cell.length_b   1.000
_cell.length_c   1.000
_cell.angle_alpha   90.00
_cell.angle_beta   90.00
_cell.angle_gamma   90.00
#
_symmetry.space_group_name_H-M   'P 1'
#
loop_
_entity.id
_entity.type
_entity.pdbx_description
1 polymer ?
#
loop_
_entity_poly.entity_id
_entity_poly.type
_entity_poly.pdbx_seq_one_letter_code
_entity_poly.pdbx_strand_id
1 'polypeptide(L)'
;NVALGDGVASSGTLAATNGLTLDFGGNISGFGTVDTPNNVATPLTNNGHIAGNSPSEQITLGGYVKGVGTLDNVIITGTDAPGFSPATVNRGSVAYDGTLEIEIGGTTGSTFDQINHILGAGVADLGGTLDVSFINGFTPSAGDSFEIITAASVLNTFDTVNLPGLPGDLFWYLNYTPTSVELVSTYSADFDENGDVDDNDFAAWQGGFGSGLAVHMTGDANANAVANGFDFLTWQSQFGTGVGAPLAEVTASPEPTSLALLLLGLGLTGLGKRRA
;
A
#
# COMPACT_ATOMS: atom_id res chain seq x y z
N ASN A 1 -25.88 -23.26 -10.36
CA ASN A 1 -26.48 -22.58 -9.19
C ASN A 1 -26.61 -23.59 -8.07
N VAL A 2 -25.98 -23.32 -6.94
CA VAL A 2 -26.06 -24.12 -5.71
C VAL A 2 -26.64 -23.24 -4.62
N ALA A 3 -27.61 -23.75 -3.87
CA ALA A 3 -28.11 -23.10 -2.66
C ALA A 3 -27.58 -23.85 -1.43
N LEU A 4 -26.98 -23.12 -0.49
CA LEU A 4 -26.53 -23.66 0.79
C LEU A 4 -27.57 -23.38 1.87
N GLY A 5 -27.86 -24.39 2.67
CA GLY A 5 -28.83 -24.28 3.75
C GLY A 5 -30.28 -24.41 3.28
N ASP A 6 -31.20 -24.10 4.19
CA ASP A 6 -32.65 -24.22 3.96
C ASP A 6 -33.35 -22.89 3.66
N GLY A 7 -32.60 -21.79 3.60
CA GLY A 7 -33.13 -20.44 3.38
C GLY A 7 -33.84 -19.83 4.59
N VAL A 8 -33.70 -20.41 5.80
CA VAL A 8 -34.28 -19.88 7.04
C VAL A 8 -33.22 -19.62 8.11
N ALA A 9 -32.40 -20.63 8.44
CA ALA A 9 -31.29 -20.49 9.41
C ALA A 9 -30.33 -21.69 9.45
N SER A 10 -30.66 -22.81 8.78
CA SER A 10 -29.80 -24.00 8.83
C SER A 10 -28.65 -23.84 7.84
N SER A 11 -27.40 -23.94 8.31
CA SER A 11 -26.22 -23.92 7.45
C SER A 11 -26.13 -25.16 6.56
N GLY A 12 -25.77 -25.00 5.29
CA GLY A 12 -25.41 -26.11 4.39
C GLY A 12 -23.90 -26.21 4.16
N THR A 13 -23.44 -27.35 3.64
CA THR A 13 -22.03 -27.52 3.24
C THR A 13 -21.96 -28.02 1.80
N LEU A 14 -21.16 -27.35 0.98
CA LEU A 14 -20.71 -27.85 -0.31
C LEU A 14 -19.26 -28.31 -0.18
N ALA A 15 -19.05 -29.63 -0.17
CA ALA A 15 -17.72 -30.23 -0.06
C ALA A 15 -17.14 -30.56 -1.45
N ALA A 16 -15.92 -30.09 -1.71
CA ALA A 16 -15.20 -30.33 -2.94
C ALA A 16 -13.69 -30.52 -2.65
N THR A 17 -13.33 -31.74 -2.25
CA THR A 17 -11.98 -32.09 -1.77
C THR A 17 -10.88 -31.99 -2.83
N ASN A 18 -11.23 -31.87 -4.10
CA ASN A 18 -10.29 -31.75 -5.22
C ASN A 18 -10.33 -30.35 -5.85
N GLY A 19 -10.81 -29.35 -5.11
CA GLY A 19 -11.05 -28.00 -5.61
C GLY A 19 -12.42 -27.87 -6.28
N LEU A 20 -12.81 -26.63 -6.54
CA LEU A 20 -14.09 -26.27 -7.14
C LEU A 20 -13.89 -25.11 -8.11
N THR A 21 -14.37 -25.24 -9.34
CA THR A 21 -14.48 -24.11 -10.26
C THR A 21 -15.93 -23.67 -10.35
N LEU A 22 -16.20 -22.43 -9.97
CA LEU A 22 -17.47 -21.76 -10.23
C LEU A 22 -17.30 -20.88 -11.47
N ASP A 23 -17.78 -21.34 -12.61
CA ASP A 23 -17.65 -20.63 -13.88
C ASP A 23 -18.52 -19.35 -13.93
N PHE A 24 -18.25 -18.51 -14.94
CA PHE A 24 -19.01 -17.31 -15.23
C PHE A 24 -20.53 -17.59 -15.33
N GLY A 25 -21.33 -16.77 -14.65
CA GLY A 25 -22.78 -16.94 -14.54
C GLY A 25 -23.22 -18.02 -13.54
N GLY A 26 -22.27 -18.78 -12.97
CA GLY A 26 -22.52 -19.67 -11.85
C GLY A 26 -22.75 -18.91 -10.55
N ASN A 27 -23.67 -19.41 -9.73
CA ASN A 27 -24.01 -18.82 -8.43
C ASN A 27 -23.92 -19.86 -7.32
N ILE A 28 -23.35 -19.47 -6.19
CA ILE A 28 -23.51 -20.15 -4.89
C ILE A 28 -24.15 -19.14 -3.95
N SER A 29 -25.31 -19.45 -3.41
CA SER A 29 -26.02 -18.55 -2.50
C SER A 29 -26.48 -19.28 -1.25
N GLY A 30 -26.71 -18.59 -0.13
CA GLY A 30 -27.32 -19.21 1.06
C GLY A 30 -26.56 -18.93 2.35
N PHE A 31 -26.62 -19.88 3.26
CA PHE A 31 -25.90 -19.84 4.54
C PHE A 31 -25.11 -21.14 4.74
N GLY A 32 -23.85 -21.03 5.15
CA GLY A 32 -23.02 -22.19 5.48
C GLY A 32 -21.62 -22.15 4.88
N THR A 33 -21.10 -23.29 4.41
CA THR A 33 -19.66 -23.43 4.10
C THR A 33 -19.42 -24.00 2.71
N VAL A 34 -18.45 -23.42 1.99
CA VAL A 34 -17.80 -24.08 0.84
C VAL A 34 -16.49 -24.70 1.33
N ASP A 35 -16.52 -26.02 1.50
CA ASP A 35 -15.41 -26.80 2.03
C ASP A 35 -14.52 -27.30 0.89
N THR A 36 -13.44 -26.56 0.65
CA THR A 36 -12.39 -26.86 -0.33
C THR A 36 -11.03 -26.83 0.39
N PRO A 37 -10.02 -27.57 -0.09
CA PRO A 37 -8.69 -27.50 0.51
C PRO A 37 -8.11 -26.08 0.46
N ASN A 38 -7.43 -25.66 1.53
CA ASN A 38 -6.60 -24.45 1.49
C ASN A 38 -5.26 -24.76 0.81
N ASN A 39 -5.31 -25.00 -0.50
CA ASN A 39 -4.17 -25.40 -1.31
C ASN A 39 -4.30 -24.87 -2.74
N VAL A 40 -3.28 -24.17 -3.23
CA VAL A 40 -3.21 -23.58 -4.57
C VAL A 40 -3.40 -24.60 -5.72
N ALA A 41 -3.09 -25.89 -5.50
CA ALA A 41 -3.23 -26.95 -6.50
C ALA A 41 -4.68 -27.45 -6.63
N THR A 42 -5.52 -27.21 -5.62
CA THR A 42 -6.94 -27.62 -5.59
C THR A 42 -7.81 -26.49 -5.03
N PRO A 43 -7.80 -25.30 -5.66
CA PRO A 43 -8.42 -24.12 -5.10
C PRO A 43 -9.94 -24.12 -5.32
N LEU A 44 -10.62 -23.21 -4.63
CA LEU A 44 -11.88 -22.63 -5.08
C LEU A 44 -11.57 -21.55 -6.13
N THR A 45 -11.74 -21.86 -7.40
CA THR A 45 -11.70 -20.85 -8.48
C THR A 45 -13.08 -20.24 -8.67
N ASN A 46 -13.33 -19.07 -8.09
CA ASN A 46 -14.55 -18.31 -8.26
C ASN A 46 -14.44 -17.35 -9.44
N ASN A 47 -15.14 -17.63 -10.54
CA ASN A 47 -15.38 -16.71 -11.65
C ASN A 47 -16.86 -16.27 -11.74
N GLY A 48 -17.69 -16.75 -10.80
CA GLY A 48 -19.12 -16.49 -10.74
C GLY A 48 -19.47 -15.50 -9.63
N HIS A 49 -20.54 -15.82 -8.91
CA HIS A 49 -21.01 -15.05 -7.75
C HIS A 49 -21.24 -15.96 -6.55
N ILE A 50 -20.66 -15.61 -5.40
CA ILE A 50 -20.90 -16.30 -4.13
C ILE A 50 -21.50 -15.28 -3.16
N ALA A 51 -22.71 -15.54 -2.65
CA ALA A 51 -23.39 -14.62 -1.74
C ALA A 51 -24.02 -15.29 -0.54
N GLY A 52 -23.65 -14.83 0.66
CA GLY A 52 -24.42 -15.08 1.87
C GLY A 52 -25.80 -14.43 1.81
N ASN A 53 -26.77 -14.99 2.53
CA ASN A 53 -28.13 -14.42 2.60
C ASN A 53 -28.13 -13.01 3.20
N SER A 54 -27.26 -12.77 4.18
CA SER A 54 -27.18 -11.51 4.94
C SER A 54 -25.85 -11.43 5.71
N PRO A 55 -25.51 -10.27 6.32
CA PRO A 55 -24.35 -10.16 7.21
C PRO A 55 -24.36 -11.12 8.40
N SER A 56 -25.53 -11.61 8.84
CA SER A 56 -25.63 -12.61 9.92
C SER A 56 -25.69 -14.06 9.42
N GLU A 57 -25.84 -14.25 8.11
CA GLU A 57 -25.97 -15.56 7.46
C GLU A 57 -25.00 -15.63 6.29
N GLN A 58 -23.71 -15.56 6.62
CA GLN A 58 -22.63 -15.51 5.65
C GLN A 58 -22.28 -16.90 5.10
N ILE A 59 -21.64 -16.93 3.92
CA ILE A 59 -20.95 -18.14 3.46
C ILE A 59 -19.50 -18.09 3.93
N THR A 60 -19.06 -19.14 4.63
CA THR A 60 -17.66 -19.33 5.01
C THR A 60 -16.89 -20.02 3.89
N LEU A 61 -15.76 -19.42 3.49
CA LEU A 61 -14.79 -19.98 2.56
C LEU A 61 -13.52 -20.35 3.33
N GLY A 62 -13.30 -21.64 3.55
CA GLY A 62 -12.13 -22.15 4.31
C GLY A 62 -10.95 -22.59 3.44
N GLY A 63 -11.12 -22.62 2.12
CA GLY A 63 -10.09 -23.06 1.17
C GLY A 63 -9.26 -21.92 0.59
N TYR A 64 -8.49 -22.25 -0.45
CA TYR A 64 -7.71 -21.28 -1.22
C TYR A 64 -8.60 -20.72 -2.32
N VAL A 65 -9.06 -19.50 -2.16
CA VAL A 65 -9.99 -18.79 -3.04
C VAL A 65 -9.20 -17.99 -4.06
N LYS A 66 -9.51 -18.17 -5.35
CA LYS A 66 -8.94 -17.37 -6.44
C LYS A 66 -9.96 -17.07 -7.52
N GLY A 67 -9.56 -16.33 -8.55
CA GLY A 67 -10.41 -15.96 -9.68
C GLY A 67 -11.06 -14.60 -9.51
N VAL A 68 -11.82 -14.18 -10.52
CA VAL A 68 -12.32 -12.79 -10.68
C VAL A 68 -13.79 -12.61 -10.30
N GLY A 69 -14.39 -13.66 -9.73
CA GLY A 69 -15.78 -13.68 -9.32
C GLY A 69 -16.06 -12.76 -8.14
N THR A 70 -17.33 -12.43 -7.98
CA THR A 70 -17.79 -11.56 -6.91
C THR A 70 -18.08 -12.36 -5.64
N LEU A 71 -17.90 -11.74 -4.47
CA LEU A 71 -18.33 -12.24 -3.17
C LEU A 71 -19.22 -11.20 -2.51
N ASP A 72 -20.23 -11.61 -1.75
CA ASP A 72 -21.00 -10.71 -0.89
C ASP A 72 -21.50 -11.47 0.35
N ASN A 73 -21.52 -10.85 1.52
CA ASN A 73 -21.79 -11.51 2.81
C ASN A 73 -20.99 -12.83 2.96
N VAL A 74 -19.67 -12.74 2.84
CA VAL A 74 -18.76 -13.88 2.95
C VAL A 74 -17.79 -13.70 4.12
N ILE A 75 -17.39 -14.80 4.75
CA ILE A 75 -16.23 -14.85 5.65
C ILE A 75 -15.17 -15.72 4.97
N ILE A 76 -13.96 -15.19 4.82
CA ILE A 76 -12.81 -15.97 4.32
C ILE A 76 -11.96 -16.35 5.52
N THR A 77 -11.89 -17.64 5.81
CA THR A 77 -11.05 -18.22 6.88
C THR A 77 -9.83 -18.97 6.32
N GLY A 78 -9.85 -19.27 5.02
CA GLY A 78 -8.70 -19.80 4.28
C GLY A 78 -7.85 -18.68 3.68
N THR A 79 -7.43 -18.85 2.43
CA THR A 79 -6.63 -17.84 1.71
C THR A 79 -7.48 -17.19 0.61
N ASP A 80 -7.49 -15.86 0.50
CA ASP A 80 -7.97 -15.13 -0.67
C ASP A 80 -6.77 -14.67 -1.50
N ALA A 81 -6.69 -15.15 -2.74
CA ALA A 81 -5.66 -14.79 -3.72
C ALA A 81 -6.36 -14.28 -4.99
N PRO A 82 -6.71 -12.98 -5.05
CA PRO A 82 -7.57 -12.42 -6.08
C PRO A 82 -7.12 -12.72 -7.53
N GLY A 83 -8.03 -13.26 -8.34
CA GLY A 83 -7.80 -13.43 -9.78
C GLY A 83 -6.73 -14.46 -10.17
N PHE A 84 -5.95 -14.08 -11.18
CA PHE A 84 -4.72 -14.76 -11.62
C PHE A 84 -3.52 -13.80 -11.50
N SER A 85 -3.62 -12.88 -10.54
CA SER A 85 -2.66 -11.90 -10.06
C SER A 85 -1.61 -11.32 -11.04
N PRO A 86 -1.53 -9.98 -11.20
CA PRO A 86 -2.39 -9.00 -10.56
C PRO A 86 -3.83 -9.02 -11.11
N ALA A 87 -4.79 -8.66 -10.26
CA ALA A 87 -6.19 -8.55 -10.62
C ALA A 87 -6.90 -7.45 -9.83
N THR A 88 -7.79 -6.74 -10.52
CA THR A 88 -8.84 -5.94 -9.87
C THR A 88 -10.09 -6.81 -9.74
N VAL A 89 -10.58 -7.01 -8.51
CA VAL A 89 -11.80 -7.77 -8.23
C VAL A 89 -12.83 -6.92 -7.53
N ASN A 90 -14.11 -7.17 -7.81
CA ASN A 90 -15.23 -6.49 -7.15
C ASN A 90 -15.87 -7.41 -6.11
N ARG A 91 -16.10 -6.87 -4.92
CA ARG A 91 -16.71 -7.56 -3.78
C ARG A 91 -17.85 -6.73 -3.19
N GLY A 92 -18.69 -7.37 -2.41
CA GLY A 92 -19.60 -6.75 -1.45
C GLY A 92 -19.02 -6.86 -0.05
N SER A 93 -19.82 -7.27 0.93
CA SER A 93 -19.33 -7.42 2.30
C SER A 93 -18.50 -8.69 2.48
N VAL A 94 -17.26 -8.56 2.94
CA VAL A 94 -16.36 -9.70 3.25
C VAL A 94 -15.67 -9.47 4.59
N ALA A 95 -15.60 -10.52 5.41
CA ALA A 95 -14.73 -10.59 6.57
C ALA A 95 -13.47 -11.42 6.24
N TYR A 96 -12.30 -10.88 6.57
CA TYR A 96 -10.98 -11.47 6.31
C TYR A 96 -10.37 -12.05 7.59
N ASP A 97 -10.80 -13.26 7.95
CA ASP A 97 -10.32 -13.99 9.14
C ASP A 97 -9.11 -14.88 8.83
N GLY A 98 -8.86 -15.14 7.55
CA GLY A 98 -7.74 -15.93 7.04
C GLY A 98 -6.62 -15.07 6.45
N THR A 99 -6.01 -15.51 5.36
CA THR A 99 -4.94 -14.77 4.67
C THR A 99 -5.47 -14.08 3.42
N LEU A 100 -5.20 -12.80 3.26
CA LEU A 100 -5.31 -12.09 1.99
C LEU A 100 -3.92 -12.01 1.35
N GLU A 101 -3.74 -12.62 0.18
CA GLU A 101 -2.55 -12.51 -0.65
C GLU A 101 -2.70 -11.32 -1.62
N ILE A 102 -1.67 -10.48 -1.70
CA ILE A 102 -1.57 -9.35 -2.63
C ILE A 102 -0.24 -9.39 -3.35
N GLU A 103 -0.26 -9.29 -4.68
CA GLU A 103 0.92 -9.22 -5.52
C GLU A 103 1.10 -7.80 -6.09
N ILE A 104 2.33 -7.29 -6.00
CA ILE A 104 2.71 -5.97 -6.51
C ILE A 104 3.81 -6.12 -7.57
N GLY A 105 3.51 -5.70 -8.80
CA GLY A 105 4.40 -5.75 -9.96
C GLY A 105 4.71 -4.40 -10.59
N GLY A 106 4.22 -3.30 -10.03
CA GLY A 106 4.38 -1.94 -10.52
C GLY A 106 3.45 -0.96 -9.81
N THR A 107 3.56 0.33 -10.11
CA THR A 107 2.80 1.42 -9.45
C THR A 107 1.49 1.78 -10.14
N THR A 108 1.19 1.17 -11.28
CA THR A 108 -0.07 1.39 -12.00
C THR A 108 -1.14 0.43 -11.50
N GLY A 109 -2.40 0.84 -11.42
CA GLY A 109 -3.44 0.00 -10.81
C GLY A 109 -3.65 -1.38 -11.43
N SER A 110 -3.26 -1.58 -12.70
CA SER A 110 -3.29 -2.91 -13.35
C SER A 110 -2.10 -3.80 -13.04
N THR A 111 -1.12 -3.30 -12.28
CA THR A 111 0.14 -4.00 -11.99
C THR A 111 0.22 -4.51 -10.56
N PHE A 112 -0.82 -4.33 -9.76
CA PHE A 112 -0.95 -4.92 -8.43
C PHE A 112 -2.40 -5.32 -8.14
N ASP A 113 -2.62 -6.19 -7.16
CA ASP A 113 -3.98 -6.60 -6.81
C ASP A 113 -4.78 -5.48 -6.15
N GLN A 114 -6.06 -5.40 -6.53
CA GLN A 114 -6.99 -4.40 -6.01
C GLN A 114 -8.34 -5.05 -5.69
N ILE A 115 -8.84 -4.81 -4.49
CA ILE A 115 -10.11 -5.35 -4.02
C ILE A 115 -11.08 -4.21 -3.77
N ASN A 116 -12.10 -4.14 -4.62
CA ASN A 116 -13.08 -3.05 -4.61
C ASN A 116 -14.40 -3.55 -4.02
N HIS A 117 -14.66 -3.20 -2.76
CA HIS A 117 -15.91 -3.51 -2.05
C HIS A 117 -17.03 -2.51 -2.44
N ILE A 118 -17.48 -2.62 -3.69
CA ILE A 118 -18.44 -1.70 -4.32
C ILE A 118 -19.85 -2.31 -4.50
N LEU A 119 -20.06 -3.55 -4.07
CA LEU A 119 -21.35 -4.25 -4.17
C LEU A 119 -22.07 -4.25 -2.81
N GLY A 120 -23.40 -4.34 -2.81
CA GLY A 120 -24.18 -4.49 -1.58
C GLY A 120 -23.88 -3.38 -0.55
N ALA A 121 -23.58 -3.79 0.69
CA ALA A 121 -23.15 -2.86 1.74
C ALA A 121 -21.65 -2.51 1.68
N GLY A 122 -20.85 -3.25 0.90
CA GLY A 122 -19.45 -2.90 0.60
C GLY A 122 -18.52 -2.84 1.82
N VAL A 123 -18.71 -3.72 2.80
CA VAL A 123 -17.90 -3.74 4.02
C VAL A 123 -16.65 -4.61 3.85
N ALA A 124 -15.48 -4.08 4.16
CA ALA A 124 -14.26 -4.86 4.35
C ALA A 124 -13.99 -4.96 5.86
N ASP A 125 -14.30 -6.11 6.47
CA ASP A 125 -14.03 -6.36 7.89
C ASP A 125 -12.70 -7.11 8.03
N LEU A 126 -11.69 -6.44 8.58
CA LEU A 126 -10.31 -6.92 8.62
C LEU A 126 -9.99 -7.62 9.94
N GLY A 127 -9.11 -8.62 9.87
CA GLY A 127 -8.62 -9.41 11.00
C GLY A 127 -7.39 -10.18 10.49
N GLY A 128 -7.34 -11.50 10.61
CA GLY A 128 -6.52 -12.34 9.73
C GLY A 128 -5.08 -11.88 9.42
N THR A 129 -4.60 -12.18 8.22
CA THR A 129 -3.25 -11.86 7.76
C THR A 129 -3.29 -11.19 6.39
N LEU A 130 -2.60 -10.06 6.25
CA LEU A 130 -2.19 -9.53 4.95
C LEU A 130 -0.82 -10.10 4.58
N ASP A 131 -0.70 -10.75 3.43
CA ASP A 131 0.55 -11.27 2.89
C ASP A 131 0.83 -10.65 1.52
N VAL A 132 1.90 -9.86 1.42
CA VAL A 132 2.25 -9.12 0.22
C VAL A 132 3.51 -9.69 -0.40
N SER A 133 3.51 -9.84 -1.72
CA SER A 133 4.69 -10.28 -2.47
C SER A 133 4.97 -9.41 -3.69
N PHE A 134 6.25 -9.30 -4.06
CA PHE A 134 6.62 -8.69 -5.33
C PHE A 134 6.63 -9.72 -6.46
N ILE A 135 6.14 -9.29 -7.62
CA ILE A 135 6.22 -10.05 -8.87
C ILE A 135 6.98 -9.25 -9.93
N ASN A 136 7.33 -9.91 -11.03
CA ASN A 136 8.01 -9.29 -12.19
C ASN A 136 9.34 -8.57 -11.86
N GLY A 137 9.95 -8.88 -10.72
CA GLY A 137 11.18 -8.22 -10.25
C GLY A 137 10.97 -6.76 -9.83
N PHE A 138 9.74 -6.36 -9.50
CA PHE A 138 9.44 -5.00 -9.06
C PHE A 138 10.20 -4.67 -7.76
N THR A 139 10.65 -3.43 -7.68
CA THR A 139 11.39 -2.87 -6.55
C THR A 139 10.83 -1.47 -6.31
N PRO A 140 10.06 -1.25 -5.23
CA PRO A 140 9.46 0.05 -4.95
C PRO A 140 10.51 1.15 -4.72
N SER A 141 10.11 2.38 -5.03
CA SER A 141 10.81 3.61 -4.67
C SER A 141 10.11 4.32 -3.50
N ALA A 142 10.76 5.33 -2.93
CA ALA A 142 10.10 6.22 -1.97
C ALA A 142 8.91 6.94 -2.65
N GLY A 143 7.80 7.05 -1.94
CA GLY A 143 6.55 7.66 -2.41
C GLY A 143 5.68 6.74 -3.28
N ASP A 144 6.12 5.52 -3.62
CA ASP A 144 5.27 4.57 -4.32
C ASP A 144 4.13 4.12 -3.40
N SER A 145 2.89 4.27 -3.87
CA SER A 145 1.69 3.89 -3.13
C SER A 145 0.82 2.86 -3.86
N PHE A 146 0.15 2.01 -3.07
CA PHE A 146 -0.63 0.86 -3.53
C PHE A 146 -1.93 0.79 -2.72
N GLU A 147 -3.00 1.36 -3.26
CA GLU A 147 -4.35 1.22 -2.69
C GLU A 147 -4.90 -0.19 -3.01
N ILE A 148 -4.75 -1.11 -2.05
CA ILE A 148 -5.05 -2.53 -2.24
C ILE A 148 -6.51 -2.87 -1.92
N ILE A 149 -7.17 -2.06 -1.09
CA ILE A 149 -8.58 -2.20 -0.75
C ILE A 149 -9.26 -0.84 -0.86
N THR A 150 -10.38 -0.80 -1.57
CA THR A 150 -11.38 0.28 -1.46
C THR A 150 -12.70 -0.28 -0.98
N ALA A 151 -13.41 0.44 -0.11
CA ALA A 151 -14.66 -0.04 0.47
C ALA A 151 -15.63 1.09 0.81
N ALA A 152 -16.92 0.74 0.93
CA ALA A 152 -17.90 1.64 1.53
C ALA A 152 -17.62 1.87 3.02
N SER A 153 -17.10 0.85 3.70
CA SER A 153 -16.49 0.97 5.02
C SER A 153 -15.44 -0.10 5.26
N VAL A 154 -14.29 0.29 5.80
CA VAL A 154 -13.29 -0.60 6.38
C VAL A 154 -13.53 -0.69 7.89
N LEU A 155 -13.64 -1.91 8.41
CA LEU A 155 -13.72 -2.19 9.83
C LEU A 155 -12.44 -2.88 10.27
N ASN A 156 -11.96 -2.54 11.48
CA ASN A 156 -10.76 -3.13 12.09
C ASN A 156 -9.49 -2.97 11.22
N THR A 157 -8.42 -3.69 11.59
CA THR A 157 -7.15 -3.75 10.87
C THR A 157 -6.73 -5.20 10.69
N PHE A 158 -5.69 -5.46 9.90
CA PHE A 158 -5.15 -6.81 9.84
C PHE A 158 -4.45 -7.18 11.17
N ASP A 159 -4.63 -8.41 11.66
CA ASP A 159 -3.98 -8.88 12.90
C ASP A 159 -2.50 -9.16 12.68
N THR A 160 -2.15 -9.65 11.48
CA THR A 160 -0.78 -9.93 11.05
C THR A 160 -0.53 -9.33 9.68
N VAL A 161 0.65 -8.74 9.49
CA VAL A 161 1.04 -8.08 8.25
C VAL A 161 2.43 -8.59 7.86
N ASN A 162 2.49 -9.34 6.76
CA ASN A 162 3.72 -9.87 6.17
C ASN A 162 4.02 -9.09 4.90
N LEU A 163 5.07 -8.26 4.93
CA LEU A 163 5.44 -7.41 3.80
C LEU A 163 6.82 -7.81 3.25
N PRO A 164 7.03 -7.69 1.93
CA PRO A 164 8.31 -7.98 1.32
C PRO A 164 9.33 -6.91 1.74
N GLY A 165 10.59 -7.32 1.87
CA GLY A 165 11.67 -6.39 2.17
C GLY A 165 11.83 -5.32 1.08
N LEU A 166 12.06 -4.08 1.49
CA LEU A 166 12.29 -2.95 0.60
C LEU A 166 13.80 -2.69 0.38
N PRO A 167 14.18 -2.04 -0.73
CA PRO A 167 15.57 -1.66 -0.96
C PRO A 167 16.03 -0.54 -0.02
N GLY A 168 17.31 -0.55 0.34
CA GLY A 168 17.93 0.52 1.13
C GLY A 168 17.29 0.67 2.50
N ASP A 169 17.00 1.93 2.87
CA ASP A 169 16.41 2.30 4.16
C ASP A 169 14.90 2.59 4.05
N LEU A 170 14.25 2.17 2.96
CA LEU A 170 12.81 2.30 2.81
C LEU A 170 12.07 1.37 3.78
N PHE A 171 10.91 1.84 4.23
CA PHE A 171 9.99 1.07 5.05
C PHE A 171 8.58 1.15 4.47
N TRP A 172 7.74 0.22 4.90
CA TRP A 172 6.33 0.23 4.57
C TRP A 172 5.55 0.98 5.63
N TYR A 173 4.78 1.96 5.18
CA TYR A 173 3.69 2.54 5.93
C TYR A 173 2.37 1.95 5.44
N LEU A 174 1.55 1.43 6.36
CA LEU A 174 0.26 0.84 6.06
C LEU A 174 -0.84 1.77 6.58
N ASN A 175 -1.53 2.44 5.66
CA ASN A 175 -2.55 3.42 5.96
C ASN A 175 -3.94 2.79 5.93
N TYR A 176 -4.66 2.91 7.04
CA TYR A 176 -6.05 2.50 7.15
C TYR A 176 -6.93 3.75 7.27
N THR A 177 -7.80 3.95 6.30
CA THR A 177 -8.84 4.98 6.36
C THR A 177 -10.20 4.32 6.57
N PRO A 178 -11.26 5.08 6.88
CA PRO A 178 -12.61 4.51 6.94
C PRO A 178 -13.07 3.83 5.65
N THR A 179 -12.41 4.03 4.51
CA THR A 179 -12.83 3.55 3.18
C THR A 179 -11.72 2.91 2.36
N SER A 180 -10.48 2.84 2.85
CA SER A 180 -9.36 2.28 2.08
C SER A 180 -8.26 1.67 2.95
N VAL A 181 -7.50 0.77 2.36
CA VAL A 181 -6.21 0.28 2.86
C VAL A 181 -5.16 0.52 1.78
N GLU A 182 -4.10 1.23 2.13
CA GLU A 182 -3.03 1.62 1.22
C GLU A 182 -1.67 1.28 1.82
N LEU A 183 -0.79 0.68 1.01
CA LEU A 183 0.64 0.56 1.31
C LEU A 183 1.38 1.73 0.69
N VAL A 184 2.25 2.37 1.45
CA VAL A 184 3.17 3.40 0.96
C VAL A 184 4.59 2.97 1.29
N SER A 185 5.45 2.91 0.28
CA SER A 185 6.89 2.74 0.46
C SER A 185 7.51 4.12 0.67
N THR A 186 8.05 4.41 1.85
CA THR A 186 8.64 5.72 2.16
C THR A 186 9.87 5.60 3.07
N TYR A 187 10.45 6.70 3.51
CA TYR A 187 11.53 6.76 4.50
C TYR A 187 10.97 6.90 5.89
N SER A 188 11.49 6.13 6.84
CA SER A 188 10.98 6.11 8.23
C SER A 188 11.07 7.45 8.96
N ALA A 189 11.88 8.38 8.44
CA ALA A 189 12.03 9.73 8.97
C ALA A 189 11.39 10.82 8.09
N ASP A 190 10.61 10.47 7.06
CA ASP A 190 9.74 11.38 6.30
C ASP A 190 8.45 11.61 7.10
N PHE A 191 8.57 12.34 8.20
CA PHE A 191 7.51 12.55 9.17
C PHE A 191 6.43 13.51 8.67
N ASP A 192 6.72 14.41 7.72
CA ASP A 192 5.70 15.28 7.11
C ASP A 192 5.03 14.67 5.86
N GLU A 193 5.45 13.46 5.48
CA GLU A 193 4.90 12.60 4.42
C GLU A 193 4.94 13.27 3.03
N ASN A 194 6.00 14.06 2.78
CA ASN A 194 6.18 14.79 1.53
C ASN A 194 7.07 14.04 0.51
N GLY A 195 7.66 12.90 0.90
CA GLY A 195 8.53 12.07 0.08
C GLY A 195 10.03 12.37 0.19
N ASP A 196 10.44 13.31 1.04
CA ASP A 196 11.83 13.59 1.39
C ASP A 196 12.10 13.59 2.90
N VAL A 197 13.38 13.62 3.28
CA VAL A 197 13.80 13.69 4.69
C VAL A 197 14.68 14.93 4.86
N ASP A 198 14.08 16.00 5.38
CA ASP A 198 14.66 17.33 5.46
C ASP A 198 14.43 18.02 6.83
N ASP A 199 14.61 19.35 6.88
CA ASP A 199 14.46 20.14 8.11
C ASP A 199 13.00 20.22 8.59
N ASN A 200 12.00 20.00 7.72
CA ASN A 200 10.59 19.96 8.09
C ASN A 200 10.27 18.70 8.90
N ASP A 201 10.86 17.56 8.53
CA ASP A 201 10.77 16.33 9.33
C ASP A 201 11.42 16.50 10.69
N PHE A 202 12.57 17.17 10.73
CA PHE A 202 13.19 17.48 12.01
C PHE A 202 12.28 18.31 12.90
N ALA A 203 11.58 19.30 12.33
CA ALA A 203 10.61 20.10 13.06
C ALA A 203 9.42 19.25 13.56
N ALA A 204 8.95 18.29 12.76
CA ALA A 204 7.91 17.33 13.18
C ALA A 204 8.38 16.46 14.36
N TRP A 205 9.60 15.91 14.29
CA TRP A 205 10.20 15.16 15.39
C TRP A 205 10.36 16.01 16.66
N GLN A 206 10.82 17.26 16.53
CA GLN A 206 10.93 18.18 17.66
C GLN A 206 9.58 18.43 18.34
N GLY A 207 8.50 18.50 17.55
CA GLY A 207 7.13 18.67 18.05
C GLY A 207 6.63 17.47 18.85
N GLY A 208 7.04 16.25 18.49
CA GLY A 208 6.64 15.02 19.19
C GLY A 208 7.62 14.52 20.24
N PHE A 209 8.84 15.05 20.32
CA PHE A 209 9.88 14.59 21.23
C PHE A 209 9.41 14.49 22.69
N GLY A 210 9.55 13.31 23.27
CA GLY A 210 9.11 13.04 24.65
C GLY A 210 7.61 12.73 24.79
N SER A 211 6.86 12.64 23.69
CA SER A 211 5.52 12.06 23.68
C SER A 211 5.58 10.55 23.94
N GLY A 212 4.73 10.05 24.83
CA GLY A 212 4.59 8.62 25.10
C GLY A 212 3.59 7.88 24.21
N LEU A 213 3.05 8.56 23.20
CA LEU A 213 2.16 8.02 22.16
C LEU A 213 2.49 8.70 20.83
N ALA A 214 3.76 8.68 20.45
CA ALA A 214 4.16 9.17 19.14
C ALA A 214 3.63 8.24 18.04
N VAL A 215 3.19 8.83 16.94
CA VAL A 215 2.97 8.18 15.65
C VAL A 215 4.08 8.63 14.69
N HIS A 216 4.15 8.01 13.52
CA HIS A 216 5.08 8.36 12.44
C HIS A 216 5.17 9.89 12.24
N MET A 217 4.02 10.56 12.02
CA MET A 217 3.96 12.02 11.81
C MET A 217 4.46 12.90 12.97
N THR A 218 4.72 12.28 14.14
CA THR A 218 5.24 12.97 15.32
C THR A 218 6.66 12.52 15.69
N GLY A 219 7.37 11.89 14.76
CA GLY A 219 8.78 11.55 14.94
C GLY A 219 9.05 10.16 15.48
N ASP A 220 8.16 9.18 15.28
CA ASP A 220 8.40 7.78 15.67
C ASP A 220 8.86 6.94 14.46
N ALA A 221 10.16 7.02 14.15
CA ALA A 221 10.72 6.36 12.97
C ALA A 221 10.87 4.84 13.12
N ASN A 222 10.94 4.33 14.36
CA ASN A 222 11.08 2.90 14.61
C ASN A 222 9.78 2.22 15.09
N ALA A 223 8.66 2.94 15.03
CA ALA A 223 7.31 2.48 15.36
C ALA A 223 7.19 1.87 16.78
N ASN A 224 7.88 2.45 17.78
CA ASN A 224 7.81 2.01 19.18
C ASN A 224 6.88 2.86 20.06
N ALA A 225 6.12 3.76 19.44
CA ALA A 225 5.22 4.73 20.04
C ALA A 225 5.91 5.83 20.89
N VAL A 226 7.21 6.07 20.71
CA VAL A 226 7.97 7.08 21.47
C VAL A 226 8.96 7.83 20.59
N ALA A 227 8.71 9.11 20.32
CA ALA A 227 9.66 9.98 19.63
C ALA A 227 10.81 10.37 20.57
N ASN A 228 12.00 9.82 20.33
CA ASN A 228 13.18 10.01 21.17
C ASN A 228 14.48 10.08 20.36
N GLY A 229 15.63 9.96 21.04
CA GLY A 229 16.95 10.06 20.41
C GLY A 229 17.26 8.96 19.40
N PHE A 230 16.62 7.78 19.49
CA PHE A 230 16.75 6.74 18.47
C PHE A 230 16.13 7.18 17.14
N ASP A 231 14.97 7.84 17.18
CA ASP A 231 14.29 8.35 15.97
C ASP A 231 15.05 9.52 15.36
N PHE A 232 15.66 10.36 16.20
CA PHE A 232 16.56 11.41 15.73
C PHE A 232 17.77 10.83 14.97
N LEU A 233 18.36 9.74 15.45
CA LEU A 233 19.45 9.07 14.73
C LEU A 233 18.99 8.52 13.38
N THR A 234 17.75 8.01 13.29
CA THR A 234 17.16 7.60 12.03
C THR A 234 17.03 8.79 11.07
N TRP A 235 16.47 9.90 11.52
CA TRP A 235 16.41 11.14 10.73
C TRP A 235 17.80 11.59 10.27
N GLN A 236 18.80 11.60 11.16
CA GLN A 236 20.18 11.96 10.77
C GLN A 236 20.76 11.03 9.71
N SER A 237 20.42 9.74 9.73
CA SER A 237 20.90 8.77 8.74
C SER A 237 20.21 8.91 7.40
N GLN A 238 18.95 9.35 7.38
CA GLN A 238 18.13 9.51 6.18
C GLN A 238 18.11 10.96 5.68
N PHE A 239 18.69 11.93 6.40
CA PHE A 239 18.69 13.33 6.00
C PHE A 239 19.28 13.52 4.60
N GLY A 240 18.53 14.21 3.73
CA GLY A 240 18.89 14.43 2.34
C GLY A 240 18.53 13.26 1.40
N THR A 241 17.81 12.25 1.88
CA THR A 241 17.12 11.27 1.02
C THR A 241 15.81 11.84 0.50
N GLY A 242 15.31 11.32 -0.63
CA GLY A 242 14.03 11.75 -1.24
C GLY A 242 14.05 13.13 -1.90
N VAL A 243 14.94 14.04 -1.47
CA VAL A 243 15.19 15.31 -2.13
C VAL A 243 15.63 15.01 -3.55
N GLY A 244 14.79 15.36 -4.53
CA GLY A 244 15.12 15.22 -5.94
C GLY A 244 16.49 15.84 -6.20
N ALA A 245 17.32 15.19 -7.04
CA ALA A 245 18.67 15.65 -7.34
C ALA A 245 18.66 17.19 -7.45
N PRO A 246 19.47 17.91 -6.64
CA PRO A 246 19.36 19.35 -6.57
C PRO A 246 19.40 19.87 -8.00
N LEU A 247 18.37 20.62 -8.42
CA LEU A 247 18.45 21.40 -9.65
C LEU A 247 19.76 22.13 -9.54
N ALA A 248 20.73 21.78 -10.39
CA ALA A 248 22.10 22.26 -10.27
C ALA A 248 22.03 23.77 -10.01
N GLU A 249 22.41 24.20 -8.81
CA GLU A 249 22.53 25.62 -8.54
C GLU A 249 23.52 26.13 -9.57
N VAL A 250 23.04 26.97 -10.49
CA VAL A 250 23.93 27.77 -11.32
C VAL A 250 24.56 28.74 -10.34
N THR A 251 25.63 28.31 -9.66
CA THR A 251 26.51 29.24 -8.98
C THR A 251 27.03 30.13 -10.08
N ALA A 252 26.44 31.32 -10.24
CA ALA A 252 27.01 32.35 -11.07
C ALA A 252 28.40 32.58 -10.51
N SER A 253 29.41 32.03 -11.20
CA SER A 253 30.80 32.34 -10.91
C SER A 253 30.87 33.86 -10.85
N PRO A 254 31.34 34.48 -9.74
CA PRO A 254 31.61 35.90 -9.74
C PRO A 254 32.55 36.15 -10.92
N GLU A 255 32.08 36.83 -11.97
CA GLU A 255 32.96 37.13 -13.09
C GLU A 255 34.13 37.93 -12.52
N PRO A 256 35.38 37.49 -12.74
CA PRO A 256 36.51 38.21 -12.23
C PRO A 256 36.47 39.60 -12.84
N THR A 257 36.82 40.59 -12.02
CA THR A 257 36.91 42.03 -12.31
C THR A 257 37.88 42.37 -13.46
N SER A 258 38.32 41.37 -14.24
CA SER A 258 39.21 41.40 -15.39
C SER A 258 38.70 42.29 -16.52
N LEU A 259 37.38 42.33 -16.77
CA LEU A 259 36.80 43.23 -17.78
C LEU A 259 36.85 44.72 -17.34
N ALA A 260 36.71 44.99 -16.04
CA ALA A 260 36.86 46.34 -15.50
C ALA A 260 38.33 46.81 -15.52
N LEU A 261 39.29 45.89 -15.31
CA LEU A 261 40.73 46.20 -15.40
C LEU A 261 41.20 46.41 -16.85
N LEU A 262 40.63 45.74 -17.85
CA LEU A 262 40.96 45.95 -19.26
C LEU A 262 40.53 47.34 -19.77
N LEU A 263 39.39 47.84 -19.30
CA LEU A 263 38.89 49.18 -19.66
C LEU A 263 39.67 50.31 -18.97
N LEU A 264 40.17 50.10 -17.75
CA LEU A 264 41.07 51.05 -17.07
C LEU A 264 42.48 51.09 -17.69
N GLY A 265 42.96 49.98 -18.25
CA GLY A 265 44.25 49.92 -18.94
C GLY A 265 44.28 50.68 -20.28
N LEU A 266 43.19 50.64 -21.05
CA LEU A 266 43.12 51.31 -22.36
C LEU A 266 42.91 52.84 -22.26
N GLY A 267 42.38 53.34 -21.14
CA GLY A 267 42.23 54.78 -20.89
C GLY A 267 43.54 55.51 -20.60
N LEU A 268 44.56 54.81 -20.08
CA LEU A 268 45.85 55.41 -19.69
C LEU A 268 46.85 55.53 -20.85
N THR A 269 46.68 54.76 -21.94
CA THR A 269 47.56 54.86 -23.13
C THR A 269 47.12 55.95 -24.12
N GLY A 270 45.93 56.53 -23.96
CA GLY A 270 45.36 57.53 -24.89
C GLY A 270 45.82 58.98 -24.68
N LEU A 271 46.48 59.33 -23.57
CA LEU A 271 46.92 60.71 -23.29
C LEU A 271 48.34 61.04 -23.77
N GLY A 272 49.06 60.10 -24.35
CA GLY A 272 50.46 60.29 -24.76
C GLY A 272 50.64 60.60 -26.25
N LYS A 273 50.35 61.85 -26.68
CA LYS A 273 51.16 62.65 -27.63
C LYS A 273 50.39 63.86 -28.19
N ARG A 274 50.71 65.04 -27.65
CA ARG A 274 50.62 66.34 -28.34
C ARG A 274 52.04 66.88 -28.57
N ARG A 275 52.20 67.66 -29.65
CA ARG A 275 53.34 68.50 -30.13
C ARG A 275 54.08 67.85 -31.33
N ALA A 276 54.32 68.51 -32.45
CA ALA A 276 54.46 69.95 -32.73
C ALA A 276 53.52 70.43 -33.86
#